data_AF-A0A672S863-F1
#
_entry.id   AF-A0A672S863-F1
#
_cell.length_a   1.000
_cell.length_b   1.000
_cell.length_c   1.000
_cell.angle_alpha   90.00
_cell.angle_beta   90.00
_cell.angle_gamma   90.00
#
_symmetry.space_group_name_H-M   'P 1'
#
loop_
_entity.id
_entity.type
_entity.pdbx_description
1 polymer ?
#
loop_
_entity_poly.entity_id
_entity_poly.type
_entity_poly.pdbx_seq_one_letter_code
_entity_poly.pdbx_strand_id
1 'polypeptide(L)'
;SISSTTRMLIIYIFLLFFFFSQSLPFTKIAHSITAQDHQPTPDSCILSMVVGQLKADDDPIMGFHQSFILKNINEAWVCTNDMFRLALHNFG
;
A
#
# COMPACT_ATOMS: atom_id res chain seq x y z
N SER A 1 10.58 -18.24 1.30
CA SER A 1 9.90 -17.49 2.37
C SER A 1 10.30 -16.04 2.26
N ILE A 2 9.35 -15.10 2.16
CA ILE A 2 9.65 -13.67 2.12
C ILE A 2 10.08 -13.24 3.53
N SER A 3 11.25 -12.62 3.66
CA SER A 3 11.83 -12.24 4.94
C SER A 3 10.95 -11.26 5.71
N SER A 4 11.01 -11.27 7.05
CA SER A 4 10.35 -10.26 7.90
C SER A 4 10.79 -8.83 7.55
N THR A 5 12.04 -8.65 7.10
CA THR A 5 12.58 -7.38 6.62
C THR A 5 11.81 -6.86 5.41
N THR A 6 11.44 -7.74 4.48
CA THR A 6 10.66 -7.37 3.30
C THR A 6 9.24 -6.95 3.68
N ARG A 7 8.61 -7.67 4.62
CA ARG A 7 7.27 -7.30 5.15
C ARG A 7 7.28 -5.91 5.80
N MET A 8 8.32 -5.62 6.58
CA MET A 8 8.51 -4.31 7.20
C MET A 8 8.69 -3.20 6.16
N LEU A 9 9.47 -3.45 5.10
CA LEU A 9 9.69 -2.50 4.01
C LEU A 9 8.40 -2.15 3.26
N ILE A 10 7.51 -3.12 3.05
CA ILE A 10 6.21 -2.91 2.38
C ILE A 10 5.32 -1.97 3.21
N ILE A 11 5.32 -2.11 4.53
CA ILE A 11 4.61 -1.21 5.45
C ILE A 11 5.20 0.22 5.37
N TYR A 12 6.53 0.35 5.29
CA TYR A 12 7.16 1.67 5.13
C TYR A 12 6.82 2.33 3.79
N ILE A 13 6.79 1.58 2.70
CA ILE A 13 6.43 2.10 1.37
C ILE A 13 4.96 2.55 1.34
N PHE A 14 4.07 1.78 1.96
CA PHE A 14 2.66 2.16 2.14
C PHE A 14 2.51 3.48 2.91
N LEU A 15 3.25 3.66 4.02
CA LEU A 15 3.22 4.89 4.81
C LEU A 15 3.83 6.09 4.06
N LEU A 16 4.84 5.86 3.22
CA LEU A 16 5.51 6.92 2.47
C LEU A 16 4.62 7.51 1.36
N PHE A 17 3.79 6.69 0.69
CA PHE A 17 2.98 7.14 -0.44
C PHE A 17 1.89 8.16 -0.04
N PHE A 18 1.26 7.99 1.13
CA PHE A 18 0.25 8.94 1.62
C PHE A 18 0.83 10.24 2.20
N PHE A 19 2.10 10.23 2.62
CA PHE A 19 2.74 11.43 3.17
C PHE A 19 3.21 12.40 2.07
N PHE A 20 3.42 11.93 0.84
CA PHE A 20 4.00 12.72 -0.26
C PHE A 20 2.98 13.33 -1.23
N SER A 21 1.70 12.97 -1.15
CA SER A 21 0.68 13.54 -2.04
C SER A 21 0.16 14.87 -1.47
N GLN A 22 0.96 15.93 -1.61
CA GLN A 22 0.66 17.31 -1.14
C GLN A 22 -0.62 17.92 -1.75
N SER A 23 -1.27 17.23 -2.70
CA SER A 23 -2.47 17.69 -3.40
C SER A 23 -3.77 16.98 -2.98
N LEU A 24 -3.74 16.05 -2.02
CA LEU A 24 -4.96 15.38 -1.57
C LEU A 24 -5.75 16.29 -0.61
N PRO A 25 -7.08 16.36 -0.73
CA PRO A 25 -7.91 17.33 0.01
C PRO A 25 -8.26 16.84 1.42
N PHE A 26 -7.30 16.29 2.16
CA PHE A 26 -7.46 15.92 3.57
C PHE A 26 -6.28 16.39 4.40
N THR A 27 -6.49 16.62 5.70
CA THR A 27 -5.43 17.06 6.62
C THR A 27 -4.82 15.93 7.43
N LYS A 28 -5.62 14.89 7.70
CA LYS A 28 -5.25 13.71 8.48
C LYS A 28 -5.75 12.48 7.77
N ILE A 29 -4.95 11.43 7.79
CA ILE A 29 -5.35 10.12 7.31
C ILE A 29 -4.84 9.03 8.26
N ALA A 30 -5.73 8.11 8.62
CA ALA A 30 -5.41 6.93 9.41
C ALA A 30 -5.71 5.68 8.58
N HIS A 31 -4.82 4.70 8.62
CA HIS A 31 -4.97 3.42 7.95
C HIS A 31 -4.98 2.28 8.96
N SER A 32 -5.80 1.27 8.71
CA SER A 32 -5.86 0.02 9.46
C SER A 32 -5.75 -1.14 8.48
N ILE A 33 -4.67 -1.90 8.58
CA ILE A 33 -4.42 -3.03 7.66
C ILE A 33 -5.22 -4.25 8.14
N THR A 34 -6.07 -4.78 7.28
CA THR A 34 -6.84 -6.01 7.54
C THR A 34 -6.05 -7.23 7.12
N ALA A 35 -5.45 -7.20 5.93
CA ALA A 35 -4.65 -8.29 5.38
C ALA A 35 -3.55 -7.77 4.46
N GLN A 36 -2.48 -8.55 4.36
CA GLN A 36 -1.39 -8.30 3.42
C GLN A 36 -0.85 -9.62 2.89
N ASP A 37 -0.64 -9.66 1.58
CA ASP A 37 -0.14 -10.81 0.85
C ASP A 37 1.08 -10.42 0.02
N HIS A 38 2.07 -11.31 -0.04
CA HIS A 38 3.33 -11.04 -0.72
C HIS A 38 3.77 -12.27 -1.52
N GLN A 39 4.16 -12.05 -2.76
CA GLN A 39 4.61 -13.12 -3.66
C GLN A 39 5.85 -12.68 -4.43
N PRO A 40 6.85 -13.57 -4.58
CA PRO A 40 7.92 -13.33 -5.54
C PRO A 40 7.36 -13.41 -6.97
N THR A 41 7.86 -12.57 -7.86
CA THR A 41 7.58 -12.67 -9.29
C THR A 41 8.74 -13.36 -10.03
N PRO A 42 8.53 -13.84 -11.27
CA PRO A 42 9.61 -14.44 -12.07
C PRO A 42 10.84 -13.53 -12.25
N ASP A 43 10.65 -12.21 -12.30
CA ASP A 43 11.72 -11.22 -12.52
C ASP A 43 12.46 -10.80 -11.23
N SER A 44 12.37 -11.61 -10.17
CA SER A 44 12.92 -11.29 -8.84
C SER A 44 12.38 -9.99 -8.23
N CYS A 45 11.19 -9.58 -8.64
CA CYS A 45 10.43 -8.55 -7.95
C CYS A 45 9.55 -9.18 -6.86
N ILE A 46 8.94 -8.33 -6.04
CA ILE A 46 7.97 -8.72 -5.03
C ILE A 46 6.66 -8.00 -5.30
N LEU A 47 5.63 -8.77 -5.61
CA LEU A 47 4.26 -8.27 -5.66
C LEU A 47 3.69 -8.29 -4.24
N SER A 48 3.19 -7.15 -3.80
CA SER A 48 2.53 -7.02 -2.49
C SER A 48 1.15 -6.44 -2.65
N MET A 49 0.16 -7.06 -2.02
CA MET A 49 -1.22 -6.57 -1.98
C MET A 49 -1.60 -6.31 -0.52
N VAL A 50 -2.23 -5.17 -0.29
CA VAL A 50 -2.70 -4.72 1.02
C VAL A 50 -4.19 -4.45 0.91
N VAL A 51 -4.96 -4.99 1.85
CA VAL A 51 -6.39 -4.70 2.00
C VAL A 51 -6.60 -4.16 3.41
N GLY A 52 -7.37 -3.10 3.52
CA GLY A 52 -7.60 -2.46 4.79
C GLY A 52 -8.72 -1.45 4.77
N GLN A 53 -8.76 -0.67 5.83
CA GLN A 53 -9.65 0.46 5.99
C GLN A 53 -8.84 1.73 6.19
N LEU A 54 -9.37 2.85 5.73
CA LEU A 54 -8.81 4.17 5.98
C LEU A 54 -9.88 5.13 6.46
N LYS A 55 -9.44 6.16 7.18
CA LYS A 55 -10.26 7.30 7.59
C LYS A 55 -9.49 8.57 7.28
N ALA A 56 -10.05 9.40 6.40
CA ALA A 56 -9.55 10.74 6.11
C ALA A 56 -10.35 11.75 6.93
N ASP A 57 -9.68 12.58 7.73
CA ASP A 57 -10.30 13.57 8.60
C ASP A 57 -11.53 13.03 9.37
N ASP A 58 -12.70 13.63 9.13
CA ASP A 58 -13.99 13.26 9.73
C ASP A 58 -14.86 12.43 8.78
N ASP A 59 -14.35 12.05 7.61
CA ASP A 59 -15.07 11.22 6.64
C ASP A 59 -15.38 9.82 7.21
N PRO A 60 -16.40 9.13 6.66
CA PRO A 60 -16.66 7.74 6.98
C PRO A 60 -15.44 6.84 6.75
N ILE A 61 -15.35 5.76 7.53
CA ILE A 61 -14.34 4.73 7.30
C ILE A 61 -14.62 4.08 5.94
N MET A 62 -13.61 4.04 5.08
CA MET A 62 -13.68 3.44 3.75
C MET A 62 -12.74 2.26 3.65
N GLY A 63 -13.16 1.19 2.98
CA GLY A 63 -12.24 0.12 2.60
C GLY A 63 -11.29 0.57 1.48
N PHE A 64 -10.13 -0.04 1.38
CA PHE A 64 -9.21 0.17 0.27
C PHE A 64 -8.46 -1.10 -0.11
N HIS A 65 -7.95 -1.11 -1.34
CA HIS A 65 -7.00 -2.08 -1.86
C HIS A 65 -5.79 -1.31 -2.41
N GLN A 66 -4.59 -1.74 -2.06
CA GLN A 66 -3.37 -1.19 -2.63
C GLN A 66 -2.42 -2.31 -3.06
N SER A 67 -1.80 -2.17 -4.22
CA SER A 67 -0.86 -3.15 -4.76
C SER A 67 0.45 -2.47 -5.14
N PHE A 68 1.56 -3.12 -4.81
CA PHE A 68 2.91 -2.66 -5.05
C PHE A 68 3.72 -3.70 -5.81
N ILE A 69 4.55 -3.25 -6.75
CA ILE A 69 5.65 -4.05 -7.29
C ILE A 69 6.94 -3.45 -6.77
N LEU A 70 7.70 -4.25 -6.02
CA LEU A 70 8.99 -3.86 -5.47
C LEU A 70 10.11 -4.55 -6.25
N LYS A 71 11.10 -3.77 -6.67
CA LYS A 71 12.29 -4.28 -7.36
C LYS A 71 13.53 -3.93 -6.56
N ASN A 72 14.45 -4.89 -6.42
CA ASN A 72 15.76 -4.60 -5.87
C ASN A 72 16.67 -4.09 -7.00
N ILE A 73 17.23 -2.90 -6.85
CA ILE A 73 18.17 -2.25 -7.77
C ILE A 73 19.36 -1.77 -6.94
N ASN A 74 20.56 -2.27 -7.23
CA ASN A 74 21.78 -1.92 -6.52
C ASN A 74 21.63 -2.04 -4.99
N GLU A 75 21.12 -3.17 -4.51
CA GLU A 75 20.86 -3.48 -3.10
C GLU A 75 19.77 -2.62 -2.42
N ALA A 76 19.16 -1.68 -3.14
CA ALA A 76 18.05 -0.87 -2.67
C ALA A 76 16.72 -1.38 -3.24
N TRP A 77 15.70 -1.48 -2.39
CA TRP A 77 14.35 -1.79 -2.84
C TRP A 77 13.63 -0.51 -3.27
N VAL A 78 13.07 -0.52 -4.48
CA VAL A 78 12.28 0.58 -5.03
C VAL A 78 10.87 0.10 -5.37
N CYS A 79 9.88 0.96 -5.15
CA CYS A 79 8.52 0.74 -5.64
C CYS A 79 8.47 1.15 -7.12
N THR A 80 8.27 0.18 -8.03
CA THR A 80 8.18 0.46 -9.47
C THR A 80 6.74 0.68 -9.93
N ASN A 81 5.77 0.14 -9.19
CA ASN A 81 4.35 0.28 -9.47
C ASN A 81 3.60 0.42 -8.15
N ASP A 82 2.71 1.39 -8.10
CA ASP A 82 1.77 1.60 -7.00
C ASP A 82 0.37 1.78 -7.60
N MET A 83 -0.57 0.94 -7.18
CA MET A 83 -1.97 1.04 -7.55
C MET A 83 -2.81 1.09 -6.28
N PHE A 84 -3.55 2.18 -6.12
CA PHE A 84 -4.47 2.39 -5.01
C PHE A 84 -5.92 2.47 -5.51
N ARG A 85 -6.85 1.85 -4.78
CA ARG A 85 -8.29 1.95 -5.06
C ARG A 85 -9.11 1.91 -3.77
N LEU A 86 -10.05 2.85 -3.62
CA LEU A 86 -11.08 2.78 -2.59
C LEU A 86 -12.08 1.66 -2.90
N ALA A 87 -12.48 0.91 -1.89
CA ALA A 87 -13.54 -0.09 -1.95
C ALA A 87 -14.92 0.60 -1.88
N LEU A 88 -15.22 1.41 -2.90
CA LEU A 88 -16.54 2.01 -3.08
C LEU A 88 -17.46 0.95 -3.67
N HIS A 89 -18.53 0.59 -2.96
CA HIS A 89 -19.58 -0.23 -3.53
C HIS A 89 -20.36 0.63 -4.54
N ASN A 90 -20.52 0.14 -5.78
CA ASN A 90 -21.46 0.70 -6.76
C ASN A 90 -22.90 0.18 -6.57
N PHE A 91 -23.21 -0.42 -5.42
CA PHE A 91 -24.51 -1.06 -5.19
C PHE A 91 -25.33 -0.22 -4.22
N GLY A 92 -26.36 0.43 -4.78
CA GLY A 92 -27.54 0.92 -4.08
C GLY A 92 -28.63 -0.15 -4.02
#